data_AF-A0A7K4MPU1-F1
#
_entry.id   AF-A0A7K4MPU1-F1
#
_cell.length_a   1.000
_cell.length_b   1.000
_cell.length_c   1.000
_cell.angle_alpha   90.00
_cell.angle_beta   90.00
_cell.angle_gamma   90.00
#
_symmetry.space_group_name_H-M   'P 1'
#
loop_
_entity.id
_entity.type
_entity.pdbx_description
1 polymer ?
#
loop_
_entity_poly.entity_id
_entity_poly.type
_entity_poly.pdbx_seq_one_letter_code
_entity_poly.pdbx_strand_id
1 'polypeptide(L)'
;KRTGRIREVYHNQKLLCTLRIDGGLAITPHFAQILMKSKKFKENCLEIDKDSKPFVEDGRSVFCGHVVWCGKNIRIQSEVPVLYKNKVIAVGKAILSSEMMKEQRIGVAVKVRDSLKNQPEG
;
A
#
# COMPACT_ATOMS: atom_id res chain seq x y z
N LYS A 1 2.94 -29.66 -8.37
CA LYS A 1 4.07 -29.48 -9.33
C LYS A 1 4.62 -28.06 -9.19
N ARG A 2 5.88 -27.86 -8.77
CA ARG A 2 6.50 -26.52 -8.73
C ARG A 2 6.75 -26.06 -10.17
N THR A 3 6.25 -24.88 -10.56
CA THR A 3 6.31 -24.38 -11.95
C THR A 3 7.62 -23.66 -12.27
N GLY A 4 8.56 -23.55 -11.31
CA GLY A 4 9.78 -22.73 -11.46
C GLY A 4 9.55 -21.22 -11.40
N ARG A 5 8.30 -20.76 -11.24
CA ARG A 5 7.96 -19.33 -11.17
C ARG A 5 8.46 -18.69 -9.87
N ILE A 6 9.07 -17.51 -9.99
CA ILE A 6 9.40 -16.65 -8.84
C ILE A 6 8.10 -16.25 -8.14
N ARG A 7 7.99 -16.54 -6.84
CA ARG A 7 6.82 -16.19 -6.03
C ARG A 7 7.13 -15.09 -5.04
N GLU A 8 8.27 -15.16 -4.39
CA GLU A 8 8.64 -14.25 -3.30
C GLU A 8 10.05 -13.73 -3.53
N VAL A 9 10.27 -12.48 -3.18
CA VAL A 9 11.57 -11.82 -3.27
C VAL A 9 11.97 -11.41 -1.86
N TYR A 10 13.13 -11.89 -1.42
CA TYR A 10 13.68 -11.63 -0.10
C TYR A 10 14.98 -10.81 -0.20
N HIS A 11 15.23 -10.00 0.82
CA HIS A 11 16.52 -9.36 1.04
C HIS A 11 16.87 -9.46 2.53
N ASN A 12 18.03 -10.01 2.84
CA ASN A 12 18.48 -10.28 4.22
C ASN A 12 17.39 -11.01 5.04
N GLN A 13 16.83 -12.09 4.46
CA GLN A 13 15.76 -12.91 5.04
C GLN A 13 14.42 -12.19 5.28
N LYS A 14 14.30 -10.90 4.93
CA LYS A 14 13.03 -10.15 5.00
C LYS A 14 12.31 -10.17 3.65
N LEU A 15 11.01 -10.48 3.68
CA LEU A 15 10.16 -10.47 2.49
C LEU A 15 10.01 -9.03 1.98
N LEU A 16 10.38 -8.81 0.72
CA LEU A 16 10.19 -7.53 0.05
C LEU A 16 8.86 -7.48 -0.70
N CYS A 17 8.59 -8.49 -1.51
CA CYS A 17 7.34 -8.59 -2.25
C CYS A 17 7.04 -10.02 -2.70
N THR A 18 5.77 -10.24 -3.01
CA THR A 18 5.29 -11.47 -3.66
C THR A 18 4.85 -11.14 -5.09
N LEU A 19 5.39 -11.87 -6.07
CA LEU A 19 4.95 -11.81 -7.46
C LEU A 19 3.66 -12.62 -7.62
N ARG A 20 2.58 -11.92 -7.92
CA ARG A 20 1.25 -12.51 -8.14
C ARG A 20 1.15 -13.14 -9.53
N ILE A 21 0.16 -14.00 -9.70
CA ILE A 21 -0.07 -14.74 -10.96
C ILE A 21 -0.37 -13.81 -12.14
N ASP A 22 -1.02 -12.68 -11.88
CA ASP A 22 -1.39 -11.62 -12.80
C ASP A 22 -0.23 -10.68 -13.19
N GLY A 23 0.98 -10.94 -12.67
CA GLY A 23 2.16 -10.11 -12.91
C GLY A 23 2.30 -8.92 -11.94
N GLY A 24 1.34 -8.72 -11.04
CA GLY A 24 1.42 -7.68 -10.01
C GLY A 24 2.39 -8.01 -8.88
N LEU A 25 2.94 -6.97 -8.23
CA LEU A 25 3.85 -7.11 -7.08
C LEU A 25 3.15 -6.73 -5.78
N ALA A 26 2.84 -7.70 -4.93
CA ALA A 26 2.36 -7.46 -3.58
C ALA A 26 3.55 -7.07 -2.68
N ILE A 27 3.83 -5.78 -2.52
CA ILE A 27 4.97 -5.29 -1.73
C ILE A 27 4.69 -5.32 -0.22
N THR A 28 5.70 -5.47 0.63
CA THR A 28 5.53 -5.35 2.09
C THR A 28 5.63 -3.88 2.53
N PRO A 29 5.11 -3.50 3.71
CA PRO A 29 5.35 -2.18 4.30
C PRO A 29 6.85 -1.86 4.43
N HIS A 30 7.66 -2.86 4.78
CA HIS A 30 9.12 -2.74 4.83
C HIS A 30 9.71 -2.34 3.46
N PHE A 31 9.32 -3.02 2.39
CA PHE A 31 9.81 -2.69 1.06
C PHE A 31 9.29 -1.35 0.56
N ALA A 32 8.03 -1.03 0.81
CA ALA A 32 7.47 0.29 0.52
C ALA A 32 8.26 1.42 1.21
N GLN A 33 8.71 1.22 2.45
CA GLN A 33 9.54 2.19 3.17
C GLN A 33 10.93 2.38 2.52
N ILE A 34 11.49 1.33 1.92
CA ILE A 34 12.73 1.41 1.12
C ILE A 34 12.46 2.19 -0.17
N LEU A 35 11.38 1.87 -0.89
CA LEU A 35 11.01 2.52 -2.16
C LEU A 35 10.69 4.02 -1.97
N MET A 36 10.13 4.40 -0.82
CA MET A 36 9.86 5.79 -0.43
C MET A 36 11.10 6.69 -0.33
N LYS A 37 12.32 6.13 -0.36
CA LYS A 37 13.55 6.92 -0.54
C LYS A 37 13.61 7.63 -1.90
N SER A 38 12.87 7.12 -2.90
CA SER A 38 12.73 7.75 -4.21
C SER A 38 11.54 8.71 -4.23
N LYS A 39 11.79 9.98 -4.57
CA LYS A 39 10.72 10.99 -4.72
C LYS A 39 9.65 10.58 -5.74
N LYS A 40 10.04 9.89 -6.82
CA LYS A 40 9.11 9.40 -7.84
C LYS A 40 8.15 8.34 -7.30
N PHE A 41 8.58 7.57 -6.31
CA PHE A 41 7.75 6.51 -5.75
C PHE A 41 6.56 7.07 -4.94
N LYS A 42 6.73 8.27 -4.35
CA LYS A 42 5.67 8.96 -3.61
C LYS A 42 4.39 9.12 -4.45
N GLU A 43 4.50 9.28 -5.77
CA GLU A 43 3.36 9.38 -6.69
C GLU A 43 2.50 8.12 -6.79
N ASN A 44 2.95 6.98 -6.24
CA ASN A 44 2.16 5.75 -6.13
C ASN A 44 1.52 5.57 -4.75
N CYS A 45 1.67 6.56 -3.87
CA CYS A 45 1.26 6.48 -2.47
C CYS A 45 0.06 7.38 -2.17
N LEU A 46 -0.58 7.12 -1.04
CA LEU A 46 -1.69 7.89 -0.53
C LEU A 46 -1.42 8.28 0.93
N GLU A 47 -1.77 9.49 1.32
CA GLU A 47 -1.67 10.01 2.69
C GLU A 47 -3.07 10.08 3.31
N ILE A 48 -3.18 9.66 4.58
CA ILE A 48 -4.42 9.70 5.35
C ILE A 48 -4.36 10.72 6.49
N ASP A 49 -5.54 11.07 7.01
CA ASP A 49 -5.68 11.88 8.21
C ASP A 49 -5.26 11.16 9.51
N LYS A 50 -5.31 11.89 10.63
CA LYS A 50 -4.98 11.36 11.96
C LYS A 50 -6.02 10.35 12.47
N ASP A 51 -7.29 10.57 12.14
CA ASP A 51 -8.41 9.84 12.75
C ASP A 51 -8.52 8.42 12.20
N SER A 52 -8.16 8.22 10.94
CA SER A 52 -8.14 6.91 10.29
C SER A 52 -6.87 6.08 10.60
N LYS A 53 -5.77 6.71 11.03
CA LYS A 53 -4.49 6.05 11.35
C LYS A 53 -4.64 4.75 12.16
N PRO A 54 -5.28 4.72 13.34
CA PRO A 54 -5.32 3.51 14.16
C PRO A 54 -5.99 2.34 13.43
N PHE A 55 -7.06 2.61 12.68
CA PHE A 55 -7.78 1.58 11.93
C PHE A 55 -6.93 1.00 10.79
N VAL A 56 -6.22 1.85 10.06
CA VAL A 56 -5.35 1.43 8.96
C VAL A 56 -4.14 0.64 9.46
N GLU A 57 -3.56 1.03 10.60
CA GLU A 57 -2.50 0.25 11.26
C GLU A 57 -2.99 -1.14 11.67
N ASP A 58 -4.26 -1.27 12.07
CA ASP A 58 -4.90 -2.56 12.40
C ASP A 58 -5.36 -3.33 11.15
N GLY A 59 -4.97 -2.88 9.96
CA GLY A 59 -5.23 -3.56 8.68
C GLY A 59 -6.60 -3.28 8.07
N ARG A 60 -7.37 -2.31 8.60
CA ARG A 60 -8.65 -1.91 8.01
C ARG A 60 -8.43 -1.10 6.72
N SER A 61 -9.41 -1.15 5.82
CA SER A 61 -9.39 -0.42 4.55
C SER A 61 -9.37 1.10 4.75
N VAL A 62 -8.79 1.81 3.79
CA VAL A 62 -8.80 3.28 3.72
C VAL A 62 -10.07 3.73 3.02
N PHE A 63 -10.83 4.64 3.63
CA PHE A 63 -12.02 5.26 3.03
C PHE A 63 -11.67 6.63 2.42
N CYS A 64 -12.37 7.00 1.34
CA CYS A 64 -12.09 8.23 0.58
C CYS A 64 -12.17 9.50 1.44
N GLY A 65 -13.09 9.55 2.40
CA GLY A 65 -13.25 10.69 3.31
C GLY A 65 -12.03 10.98 4.18
N HIS A 66 -11.14 10.00 4.38
CA HIS A 66 -9.94 10.12 5.20
C HIS A 66 -8.66 10.36 4.39
N VAL A 67 -8.77 10.46 3.06
CA VAL A 67 -7.64 10.67 2.16
C VAL A 67 -7.32 12.17 2.11
N VAL A 68 -6.13 12.56 2.58
CA VAL A 68 -5.70 13.97 2.55
C VAL A 68 -4.89 14.30 1.31
N TRP A 69 -4.21 13.29 0.73
CA TRP A 69 -3.46 13.44 -0.51
C TRP A 69 -3.29 12.09 -1.19
N CYS A 70 -3.25 12.07 -2.52
CA CYS A 70 -2.91 10.87 -3.28
C CYS A 70 -2.04 11.22 -4.49
N GLY A 71 -1.05 10.38 -4.75
CA GLY A 71 -0.16 10.51 -5.89
C GLY A 71 -0.87 10.23 -7.22
N LYS A 72 -0.38 10.81 -8.31
CA LYS A 72 -1.06 10.75 -9.62
C LYS A 72 -0.94 9.40 -10.33
N ASN A 73 -0.03 8.53 -9.90
CA ASN A 73 0.20 7.24 -10.55
C ASN A 73 -0.68 6.11 -9.98
N ILE A 74 -1.51 6.39 -8.98
CA ILE A 74 -2.44 5.40 -8.44
C ILE A 74 -3.49 5.05 -9.50
N ARG A 75 -3.51 3.78 -9.88
CA ARG A 75 -4.48 3.19 -10.81
C ARG A 75 -5.33 2.18 -10.07
N ILE A 76 -6.54 1.94 -10.57
CA ILE A 76 -7.37 0.85 -10.04
C ILE A 76 -6.55 -0.45 -10.09
N GLN A 77 -6.60 -1.23 -9.02
CA GLN A 77 -5.84 -2.45 -8.82
C GLN A 77 -4.33 -2.30 -8.61
N SER A 78 -3.75 -1.10 -8.64
CA SER A 78 -2.33 -0.91 -8.33
C SER A 78 -2.06 -1.13 -6.84
N GLU A 79 -0.82 -1.49 -6.52
CA GLU A 79 -0.38 -1.54 -5.12
C GLU A 79 -0.03 -0.13 -4.64
N VAL A 80 -0.58 0.22 -3.48
CA VAL A 80 -0.55 1.56 -2.91
C VAL A 80 -0.04 1.48 -1.49
N PRO A 81 1.13 2.09 -1.20
CA PRO A 81 1.53 2.40 0.15
C PRO A 81 0.63 3.49 0.76
N VAL A 82 0.20 3.25 1.99
CA VAL A 82 -0.57 4.19 2.79
C VAL A 82 0.37 4.88 3.77
N LEU A 83 0.32 6.21 3.78
CA LEU A 83 1.23 7.08 4.50
C LEU A 83 0.51 7.83 5.62
N TYR A 84 1.21 8.01 6.73
CA TYR A 84 0.88 8.98 7.76
C TYR A 84 2.14 9.73 8.20
N LYS A 85 2.10 11.07 8.14
CA LYS A 85 3.26 11.95 8.33
C LYS A 85 4.45 11.49 7.47
N ASN A 86 4.20 11.17 6.20
CA ASN A 86 5.21 10.72 5.24
C ASN A 86 5.96 9.42 5.65
N LYS A 87 5.36 8.61 6.55
CA LYS A 87 5.83 7.27 6.90
C LYS A 87 4.85 6.23 6.40
N VAL A 88 5.34 5.12 5.85
CA VAL A 88 4.48 4.01 5.43
C VAL A 88 3.91 3.34 6.67
N ILE A 89 2.59 3.20 6.75
CA ILE A 89 1.91 2.49 7.85
C ILE A 89 1.22 1.21 7.39
N ALA A 90 0.88 1.14 6.10
CA ALA A 90 0.23 -0.01 5.49
C ALA A 90 0.47 -0.05 3.98
N VAL A 91 0.12 -1.17 3.38
CA VAL A 91 0.11 -1.37 1.93
C VAL A 91 -1.18 -2.10 1.53
N GLY A 92 -1.71 -1.75 0.37
CA GLY A 92 -2.97 -2.31 -0.09
C GLY A 92 -3.16 -2.19 -1.59
N LYS A 93 -4.32 -2.64 -2.05
CA LYS A 93 -4.73 -2.56 -3.44
C LYS A 93 -5.71 -1.40 -3.61
N ALA A 94 -5.43 -0.52 -4.57
CA ALA A 94 -6.34 0.56 -4.92
C ALA A 94 -7.67 0.02 -5.46
N ILE A 95 -8.78 0.51 -4.90
CA ILE A 95 -10.13 0.30 -5.41
C ILE A 95 -10.51 1.41 -6.39
N LEU A 96 -10.01 2.63 -6.16
CA LEU A 96 -10.25 3.81 -6.98
C LEU A 96 -8.95 4.30 -7.65
N SER A 97 -9.06 5.08 -8.72
CA SER A 97 -7.91 5.80 -9.30
C SER A 97 -7.57 7.06 -8.49
N SER A 98 -6.40 7.65 -8.74
CA SER A 98 -6.02 8.96 -8.17
C SER A 98 -7.09 10.04 -8.40
N GLU A 99 -7.65 10.11 -9.60
CA GLU A 99 -8.68 11.09 -9.97
C GLU A 99 -9.96 10.88 -9.16
N MET A 100 -10.45 9.63 -9.11
CA MET A 100 -11.64 9.29 -8.32
C MET A 100 -11.44 9.55 -6.83
N MET A 101 -10.26 9.24 -6.26
CA MET A 101 -9.96 9.50 -4.85
C MET A 101 -9.97 10.99 -4.49
N LYS A 102 -9.72 11.89 -5.46
CA LYS A 102 -9.77 13.34 -5.23
C LYS A 102 -11.19 13.89 -5.24
N GLU A 103 -12.08 13.27 -6.01
CA GLU A 103 -13.46 13.70 -6.19
C GLU A 103 -14.42 13.08 -5.16
N GLN A 104 -14.16 11.85 -4.77
CA GLN A 104 -15.06 11.07 -3.91
C GLN A 104 -14.80 11.32 -2.43
N ARG A 105 -15.87 11.43 -1.64
CA ARG A 105 -15.81 11.53 -0.15
C ARG A 105 -16.30 10.27 0.56
N ILE A 106 -16.95 9.37 -0.17
CA ILE A 106 -17.55 8.13 0.35
C ILE A 106 -16.93 6.90 -0.31
N GLY A 107 -17.09 5.75 0.33
CA GLY A 107 -16.58 4.47 -0.17
C GLY A 107 -15.12 4.19 0.16
N VAL A 108 -14.64 3.02 -0.28
CA VAL A 108 -13.29 2.52 -0.02
C VAL A 108 -12.33 2.99 -1.11
N ALA A 109 -11.24 3.65 -0.73
CA ALA A 109 -10.16 4.05 -1.62
C ALA A 109 -9.13 2.93 -1.82
N VAL A 110 -8.69 2.31 -0.71
CA VAL A 110 -7.66 1.25 -0.71
C VAL A 110 -8.10 0.11 0.20
N LYS A 111 -8.09 -1.10 -0.32
CA LYS A 111 -8.25 -2.31 0.48
C LYS A 111 -6.87 -2.73 1.02
N VAL A 112 -6.66 -2.53 2.31
CA VAL A 112 -5.40 -2.86 2.98
C VAL A 112 -5.21 -4.37 3.01
N ARG A 113 -3.97 -4.81 2.77
CA ARG A 113 -3.55 -6.22 2.77
C ARG A 113 -2.56 -6.52 3.88
N ASP A 114 -1.67 -5.59 4.17
CA ASP A 114 -0.60 -5.74 5.16
C ASP A 114 -0.31 -4.37 5.82
N SER A 115 0.03 -4.38 7.10
CA SER A 115 0.24 -3.19 7.93
C SER A 115 1.39 -3.38 8.91
N LEU A 116 1.97 -2.28 9.38
CA LEU A 116 3.13 -2.35 10.27
C LEU A 116 2.86 -3.08 11.60
N LYS A 117 1.63 -3.07 12.11
CA LYS A 117 1.29 -3.79 13.35
C LYS A 117 1.06 -5.29 13.15
N ASN A 118 0.76 -5.72 11.93
CA ASN A 118 0.46 -7.13 11.63
C ASN A 118 1.71 -7.94 11.24
N GLN A 119 2.90 -7.35 11.31
CA GLN A 119 4.13 -8.13 11.14
C GLN A 119 4.40 -8.89 12.45
N PRO A 120 4.46 -10.23 12.43
CA PRO A 120 4.94 -10.96 13.59
C PRO A 120 6.33 -10.45 13.94
N GLU A 121 6.58 -10.18 15.22
CA GLU A 121 7.94 -9.97 15.70
C GLU A 121 8.77 -11.18 15.26
N GLY A 122 9.80 -10.91 14.46
CA GLY A 122 10.63 -11.95 13.84
C GLY A 122 11.40 -12.77 14.87
#